data_AF-A0A6J6LYI7-F1
#
_entry.id   AF-A0A6J6LYI7-F1
#
_cell.length_a   1.000
_cell.length_b   1.000
_cell.length_c   1.000
_cell.angle_alpha   90.00
_cell.angle_beta   90.00
_cell.angle_gamma   90.00
#
_symmetry.space_group_name_H-M   'P 1'
#
loop_
_entity.id
_entity.type
_entity.pdbx_description
1 polymer ?
#
loop_
_entity_poly.entity_id
_entity_poly.type
_entity_poly.pdbx_seq_one_letter_code
_entity_poly.pdbx_strand_id
1 'polypeptide(L)'
;MAKQSPAKIKKLAAEAKRAGAAARAAKRSAKDSAVTNSDVVIDAYAAVDGAWREIGLAAPARRALVDDGLFQLSDLRKTSLAAIKELDGIDPNTIRVLVAEMKKADLSFRK
;
A
#
# COMPACT_ATOMS: atom_id res chain seq x y z
N MET A 1 -2.33 45.30 19.38
CA MET A 1 -2.71 44.11 18.59
C MET A 1 -1.57 43.79 17.61
N ALA A 2 -0.56 43.02 18.04
CA ALA A 2 0.64 42.76 17.23
C ALA A 2 0.42 41.53 16.32
N LYS A 3 0.28 41.76 15.02
CA LYS A 3 0.20 40.71 14.01
C LYS A 3 1.57 40.01 13.91
N GLN A 4 1.63 38.71 14.21
CA GLN A 4 2.88 37.94 14.11
C GLN A 4 3.43 37.97 12.66
N SER A 5 4.73 38.27 12.52
CA SER A 5 5.39 38.43 11.23
C SER A 5 5.40 37.14 10.38
N PRO A 6 5.26 37.23 9.05
CA PRO A 6 5.18 36.07 8.14
C PRO A 6 6.42 35.15 8.17
N ALA A 7 7.59 35.69 8.55
CA ALA A 7 8.80 34.92 8.77
C ALA A 7 8.70 33.95 9.96
N LYS A 8 8.00 34.35 11.03
CA LYS A 8 7.74 33.47 12.19
C LYS A 8 6.77 32.35 11.83
N ILE A 9 5.77 32.63 10.98
CA ILE A 9 4.81 31.63 10.49
C ILE A 9 5.51 30.59 9.59
N LYS A 10 6.38 31.02 8.67
CA LYS A 10 7.16 30.11 7.82
C LYS A 10 8.13 29.23 8.61
N LYS A 11 8.78 29.78 9.64
CA LYS A 11 9.69 29.01 10.51
C LYS A 11 8.93 27.96 11.33
N LEU A 12 7.76 28.31 11.87
CA LEU A 12 6.89 27.39 12.62
C LEU A 12 6.37 26.23 11.74
N ALA A 13 6.01 26.52 10.48
CA ALA A 13 5.53 25.50 9.54
C ALA A 13 6.64 24.52 9.08
N ALA A 14 7.89 24.98 8.99
CA ALA A 14 9.04 24.12 8.67
C ALA A 14 9.37 23.15 9.82
N GLU A 15 9.19 23.58 11.07
CA GLU A 15 9.44 22.77 12.26
C GLU A 15 8.35 21.69 12.45
N ALA A 16 7.09 22.01 12.18
CA ALA A 16 5.97 21.05 12.20
C ALA A 16 6.12 19.92 11.16
N LYS A 17 6.68 20.21 9.97
CA LYS A 17 6.96 19.18 8.94
C LYS A 17 8.08 18.21 9.34
N ARG A 18 9.00 18.62 10.21
CA ARG A 18 10.11 17.76 10.69
C ARG A 18 9.64 16.81 11.81
N ALA A 19 8.67 17.21 12.62
CA ALA A 19 8.06 16.35 13.64
C ALA A 19 7.14 15.26 13.05
N GLY A 20 6.48 15.52 11.91
CA GLY A 20 5.64 14.53 11.22
C GLY A 20 6.41 13.35 10.57
N ALA A 21 7.72 13.50 10.35
CA ALA A 21 8.55 12.46 9.75
C ALA A 21 9.03 11.41 10.77
N ALA A 22 9.14 11.75 12.05
CA ALA A 22 9.51 10.80 13.11
C ALA A 22 8.34 9.89 13.52
N ALA A 23 7.10 10.37 13.41
CA ALA A 23 5.90 9.58 13.75
C ALA A 23 5.55 8.49 12.70
N ARG A 24 6.07 8.59 11.47
CA ARG A 24 5.86 7.53 10.44
C ARG A 24 6.81 6.33 10.60
N ALA A 25 7.91 6.48 11.33
CA ALA A 25 8.79 5.36 11.65
C ALA A 25 8.24 4.51 12.81
N ALA A 26 7.57 5.14 13.79
CA ALA A 26 7.03 4.43 14.97
C ALA A 26 5.73 3.64 14.71
N LYS A 27 5.01 3.90 13.60
CA LYS A 27 3.85 3.07 13.17
C LYS A 27 4.25 1.91 12.25
N ARG A 28 5.53 1.78 11.87
CA ARG A 28 6.05 0.57 11.22
C ARG A 28 6.31 -0.53 12.26
N SER A 29 6.72 -0.17 13.48
CA SER A 29 7.17 -1.10 14.51
C SER A 29 6.08 -1.68 15.44
N ALA A 30 4.80 -1.63 15.06
CA ALA A 30 3.71 -2.20 15.86
C ALA A 30 2.89 -3.29 15.14
N LYS A 31 3.35 -3.78 13.98
CA LYS A 31 2.70 -4.90 13.27
C LYS A 31 3.66 -5.94 12.70
N ASP A 32 4.95 -5.80 12.96
CA ASP A 32 5.89 -6.90 12.86
C ASP A 32 5.73 -7.76 14.12
N SER A 33 4.76 -8.66 14.08
CA SER A 33 4.71 -9.77 15.03
C SER A 33 6.01 -10.55 14.88
N ALA A 34 6.72 -10.67 16.00
CA ALA A 34 7.97 -11.40 16.10
C ALA A 34 7.74 -12.88 15.74
N VAL A 35 7.95 -13.26 14.48
CA VAL A 35 8.19 -14.66 14.12
C VAL A 35 9.69 -14.87 14.19
N THR A 36 10.13 -15.19 15.40
CA THR A 36 11.36 -15.94 15.59
C THR A 36 11.10 -17.38 15.14
N ASN A 37 12.17 -18.03 14.67
CA ASN A 37 12.28 -19.41 14.21
C ASN A 37 12.23 -19.57 12.68
N SER A 38 13.45 -19.55 12.15
CA SER A 38 13.91 -20.31 10.99
C SER A 38 13.19 -21.64 10.87
N ASP A 39 12.43 -21.80 9.80
CA ASP A 39 12.30 -23.01 9.01
C ASP A 39 11.54 -22.57 7.75
N VAL A 40 11.64 -23.34 6.67
CA VAL A 40 11.11 -22.96 5.35
C VAL A 40 9.60 -22.66 5.46
N VAL A 41 9.23 -21.40 5.70
CA VAL A 41 7.87 -20.93 5.49
C VAL A 41 7.73 -20.92 3.98
N ILE A 42 7.25 -22.06 3.47
CA ILE A 42 6.56 -22.11 2.19
C ILE A 42 5.46 -21.09 2.33
N ASP A 43 5.74 -19.86 1.89
CA ASP A 43 4.74 -18.82 1.78
C ASP A 43 3.73 -19.40 0.80
N ALA A 44 2.62 -19.93 1.30
CA ALA A 44 1.61 -20.62 0.49
C ALA A 44 1.14 -19.71 -0.67
N TYR A 45 1.27 -18.41 -0.47
CA TYR A 45 1.01 -17.36 -1.45
C TYR A 45 2.10 -17.23 -2.52
N ALA A 46 3.35 -17.63 -2.29
CA ALA A 46 4.45 -17.52 -3.27
C ALA A 46 4.19 -18.24 -4.59
N ALA A 47 3.38 -19.31 -4.56
CA ALA A 47 2.98 -20.04 -5.76
C ALA A 47 1.97 -19.27 -6.62
N VAL A 48 1.22 -18.33 -6.03
CA VAL A 48 0.05 -17.68 -6.64
C VAL A 48 0.15 -16.15 -6.68
N ASP A 49 1.07 -15.55 -5.93
CA ASP A 49 1.28 -14.10 -5.82
C ASP A 49 2.37 -13.55 -6.75
N GLY A 50 2.91 -14.39 -7.65
CA GLY A 50 4.03 -14.06 -8.53
C GLY A 50 3.78 -12.80 -9.36
N ALA A 51 2.63 -12.70 -10.02
CA ALA A 51 2.26 -11.53 -10.81
C ALA A 51 2.23 -10.24 -9.97
N TRP A 52 1.83 -10.35 -8.70
CA TRP A 52 1.79 -9.22 -7.78
C TRP A 52 3.18 -8.84 -7.24
N ARG A 53 4.10 -9.79 -7.10
CA ARG A 53 5.51 -9.51 -6.74
C ARG A 53 6.23 -8.77 -7.85
N GLU A 54 6.01 -9.15 -9.11
CA GLU A 54 6.68 -8.55 -10.27
C GLU A 54 6.36 -7.05 -10.41
N ILE A 55 5.14 -6.65 -10.09
CA ILE A 55 4.72 -5.24 -10.09
C ILE A 55 5.08 -4.50 -8.79
N GLY A 56 5.75 -5.18 -7.85
CA GLY A 56 6.26 -4.58 -6.61
C GLY A 56 5.21 -4.33 -5.53
N LEU A 57 4.13 -5.11 -5.49
CA LEU A 57 3.14 -4.98 -4.40
C LEU A 57 3.68 -5.51 -3.07
N ALA A 58 3.28 -4.85 -1.99
CA ALA A 58 3.63 -5.24 -0.62
C ALA A 58 2.90 -6.54 -0.22
N ALA A 59 3.52 -7.34 0.65
CA ALA A 59 2.98 -8.65 1.05
C ALA A 59 1.51 -8.61 1.58
N PRO A 60 1.08 -7.61 2.37
CA PRO A 60 -0.32 -7.50 2.80
C PRO A 60 -1.29 -7.36 1.63
N ALA A 61 -0.98 -6.50 0.65
CA ALA A 61 -1.79 -6.29 -0.53
C ALA A 61 -1.85 -7.54 -1.43
N ARG A 62 -0.72 -8.23 -1.61
CA ARG A 62 -0.68 -9.47 -2.39
C ARG A 62 -1.58 -10.55 -1.79
N ARG A 63 -1.54 -10.71 -0.46
CA ARG A 63 -2.38 -11.65 0.27
C ARG A 63 -3.86 -11.30 0.15
N ALA A 64 -4.21 -10.04 0.36
CA ALA A 64 -5.58 -9.55 0.21
C ALA A 64 -6.17 -9.82 -1.17
N LEU A 65 -5.39 -9.62 -2.24
CA LEU A 65 -5.81 -9.93 -3.60
C LEU A 65 -6.00 -11.43 -3.81
N VAL A 66 -5.04 -12.25 -3.35
CA VAL A 66 -5.12 -13.70 -3.46
C VAL A 66 -6.30 -14.28 -2.66
N ASP A 67 -6.57 -13.75 -1.47
CA ASP A 67 -7.70 -14.17 -0.63
C ASP A 67 -9.05 -13.83 -1.29
N ASP A 68 -9.12 -12.76 -2.09
CA ASP A 68 -10.28 -12.41 -2.93
C ASP A 68 -10.33 -13.20 -4.26
N GLY A 69 -9.37 -14.10 -4.50
CA GLY A 69 -9.27 -14.90 -5.72
C GLY A 69 -8.72 -14.14 -6.94
N LEU A 70 -8.02 -13.02 -6.71
CA LEU A 70 -7.38 -12.21 -7.73
C LEU A 70 -5.90 -12.58 -7.83
N PHE A 71 -5.56 -13.38 -8.85
CA PHE A 71 -4.20 -13.91 -9.03
C PHE A 71 -3.35 -13.13 -10.04
N GLN A 72 -3.99 -12.31 -10.88
CA GLN A 72 -3.34 -11.54 -11.94
C GLN A 72 -4.13 -10.27 -12.30
N LEU A 73 -3.50 -9.35 -13.05
CA LEU A 73 -4.11 -8.09 -13.50
C LEU A 73 -5.41 -8.30 -14.30
N SER A 74 -5.52 -9.39 -15.06
CA SER A 74 -6.72 -9.68 -15.87
C SER A 74 -7.95 -10.01 -15.04
N ASP A 75 -7.79 -10.54 -13.82
CA ASP A 75 -8.91 -10.83 -12.91
C ASP A 75 -9.53 -9.55 -12.34
N LEU A 76 -8.75 -8.47 -12.23
CA LEU A 76 -9.23 -7.16 -11.81
C LEU A 76 -10.31 -6.57 -12.74
N ARG A 77 -10.45 -7.10 -13.96
CA ARG A 77 -11.55 -6.74 -14.86
C ARG A 77 -12.92 -7.19 -14.38
N LYS A 78 -12.97 -8.21 -13.52
CA LYS A 78 -14.21 -8.74 -12.91
C LYS A 78 -14.59 -7.96 -11.65
N THR A 79 -13.62 -7.24 -11.08
CA THR A 79 -13.74 -6.53 -9.80
C THR A 79 -13.78 -5.02 -10.02
N SER A 80 -14.49 -4.30 -9.15
CA SER A 80 -14.53 -2.84 -9.19
C SER A 80 -13.41 -2.25 -8.35
N LEU A 81 -13.01 -1.01 -8.66
CA LEU A 81 -12.04 -0.27 -7.87
C LEU A 81 -12.53 -0.02 -6.43
N ALA A 82 -13.86 0.04 -6.22
CA ALA A 82 -14.45 0.12 -4.90
C ALA A 82 -14.23 -1.16 -4.10
N ALA A 83 -14.47 -2.35 -4.69
CA ALA A 83 -14.25 -3.62 -4.01
C ALA A 83 -12.78 -3.78 -3.57
N ILE A 84 -11.83 -3.41 -4.42
CA ILE A 84 -10.39 -3.46 -4.08
C ILE A 84 -10.06 -2.52 -2.92
N LYS A 85 -10.73 -1.38 -2.79
CA LYS A 85 -10.53 -0.44 -1.67
C LYS A 85 -11.04 -0.98 -0.34
N GLU A 86 -12.04 -1.85 -0.36
CA GLU A 86 -12.62 -2.46 0.84
C GLU A 86 -11.78 -3.64 1.36
N LEU A 87 -10.84 -4.16 0.56
CA LEU A 87 -9.97 -5.26 0.97
C LEU A 87 -8.98 -4.81 2.08
N ASP A 88 -8.92 -5.60 3.15
CA ASP A 88 -7.99 -5.36 4.26
C ASP A 88 -6.54 -5.55 3.78
N GLY A 89 -5.68 -4.58 4.04
CA GLY A 89 -4.28 -4.59 3.59
C GLY A 89 -4.04 -3.89 2.26
N ILE A 90 -5.07 -3.39 1.58
CA ILE A 90 -4.91 -2.51 0.41
C ILE A 90 -4.70 -1.06 0.87
N ASP A 91 -3.53 -0.53 0.52
CA ASP A 91 -3.18 0.86 0.77
C ASP A 91 -3.36 1.74 -0.49
N PRO A 92 -3.43 3.08 -0.35
CA PRO A 92 -3.58 3.98 -1.49
C PRO A 92 -2.45 3.87 -2.53
N ASN A 93 -1.23 3.50 -2.12
CA ASN A 93 -0.13 3.31 -3.06
C ASN A 93 -0.31 2.00 -3.87
N THR A 94 -0.81 0.93 -3.25
CA THR A 94 -1.21 -0.30 -3.96
C THR A 94 -2.23 0.00 -5.07
N ILE A 95 -3.28 0.77 -4.76
CA ILE A 95 -4.30 1.16 -5.77
C ILE A 95 -3.64 1.92 -6.93
N ARG A 96 -2.72 2.85 -6.62
CA ARG A 96 -1.99 3.61 -7.64
C ARG A 96 -1.17 2.70 -8.56
N VAL A 97 -0.48 1.71 -8.00
CA VAL A 97 0.29 0.73 -8.77
C VAL A 97 -0.63 -0.10 -9.65
N LEU A 98 -1.72 -0.63 -9.10
CA LEU A 98 -2.70 -1.43 -9.86
C LEU A 98 -3.30 -0.65 -11.03
N VAL A 99 -3.73 0.59 -10.81
CA VAL A 99 -4.25 1.47 -11.87
C VAL A 99 -3.21 1.70 -12.98
N ALA A 100 -1.95 1.94 -12.60
CA ALA A 100 -0.87 2.17 -13.56
C ALA A 100 -0.57 0.93 -14.40
N GLU A 101 -0.48 -0.24 -13.76
CA GLU A 101 -0.21 -1.50 -14.45
C GLU A 101 -1.39 -1.94 -15.33
N MET A 102 -2.63 -1.76 -14.87
CA MET A 102 -3.81 -2.00 -15.70
C MET A 102 -3.81 -1.09 -16.94
N LYS A 103 -3.50 0.20 -16.79
CA LYS A 103 -3.40 1.12 -17.92
C LYS A 103 -2.30 0.72 -18.90
N LYS A 104 -1.15 0.26 -18.40
CA LYS A 104 -0.03 -0.23 -19.22
C LYS A 104 -0.41 -1.49 -20.01
N ALA A 105 -1.28 -2.32 -19.44
CA ALA A 105 -1.81 -3.53 -20.07
C ALA A 105 -3.08 -3.28 -20.93
N ASP A 106 -3.52 -2.03 -21.08
CA ASP A 106 -4.79 -1.65 -21.73
C ASP A 106 -6.03 -2.34 -21.12
N LEU A 107 -6.01 -2.53 -19.80
CA LEU A 107 -7.09 -3.12 -19.01
C LEU A 107 -7.79 -2.04 -18.17
N SER A 108 -9.06 -2.27 -17.87
CA SER A 108 -9.85 -1.43 -16.97
C SER A 108 -10.60 -2.26 -15.94
N PHE A 109 -10.79 -1.72 -14.74
CA PHE A 109 -11.68 -2.31 -13.73
C PHE A 109 -13.11 -2.44 -14.25
N ARG A 110 -13.90 -3.28 -13.59
CA ARG A 110 -15.33 -3.32 -13.82
C ARG A 110 -15.95 -1.95 -13.50
N LYS A 111 -16.80 -1.48 -14.42
CA LYS A 111 -17.59 -0.25 -14.25
C LYS A 111 -18.63 -0.41 -13.16
#